data_AF-A0AAD8Q843-F1
#
_entry.id   AF-A0AAD8Q843-F1
#
_cell.length_a   1.000
_cell.length_b   1.000
_cell.length_c   1.000
_cell.angle_alpha   90.00
_cell.angle_beta   90.00
_cell.angle_gamma   90.00
#
_symmetry.space_group_name_H-M   'P 1'
#
loop_
_entity.id
_entity.type
_entity.pdbx_description
1 polymer ?
#
loop_
_entity_poly.entity_id
_entity_poly.type
_entity_poly.pdbx_seq_one_letter_code
_entity_poly.pdbx_strand_id
1 'polypeptide(L)'
;MASPTVANMQPEKKYILRIVSDEGSLSNATLFLGSDGSLVLKTAGAGAGEPPVVVKSGRNPSTIAIDGPAEEALILQGPPGKGEHRLRASTRVTPFGVGSAICHDAWEVARDASGQRLLLRYRNENFGDRSWVAVPPREPEDGGAWTVWWYEPLPFNVQDLPGYVGVDVEVVPV
;
A
#
# COMPACT_ATOMS: atom_id res chain seq x y z
N MET A 1 -9.47 -8.86 23.92
CA MET A 1 -9.04 -7.92 22.88
C MET A 1 -10.22 -7.68 21.98
N ALA A 2 -10.68 -6.43 21.82
CA ALA A 2 -11.75 -6.13 20.88
C ALA A 2 -11.19 -6.31 19.45
N SER A 3 -11.87 -7.11 18.62
CA SER A 3 -11.53 -7.20 17.21
C SER A 3 -11.67 -5.81 16.57
N PRO A 4 -10.73 -5.38 15.70
CA PRO A 4 -10.87 -4.12 15.01
C PRO A 4 -12.17 -4.13 14.19
N THR A 5 -13.01 -3.12 14.39
CA THR A 5 -14.24 -2.98 13.61
C THR A 5 -13.88 -2.62 12.18
N VAL A 6 -14.31 -3.46 11.24
CA VAL A 6 -14.18 -3.22 9.80
C VAL A 6 -15.02 -2.01 9.41
N ALA A 7 -14.41 -1.03 8.74
CA ALA A 7 -15.03 0.20 8.32
C ALA A 7 -14.83 0.41 6.82
N ASN A 8 -15.90 0.26 6.03
CA ASN A 8 -15.79 0.48 4.59
C ASN A 8 -15.60 1.97 4.27
N MET A 9 -14.83 2.25 3.20
CA MET A 9 -14.79 3.58 2.60
C MET A 9 -16.20 3.97 2.17
N GLN A 10 -16.56 5.24 2.40
CA GLN A 10 -17.87 5.72 1.96
C GLN A 10 -17.88 5.77 0.43
N PRO A 11 -18.98 5.31 -0.22
CA PRO A 11 -19.13 5.45 -1.66
C PRO A 11 -18.93 6.91 -2.07
N GLU A 12 -18.30 7.12 -3.23
CA GLU A 12 -18.08 8.45 -3.85
C GLU A 12 -17.14 9.41 -3.10
N LYS A 13 -16.76 9.11 -1.85
CA LYS A 13 -15.71 9.85 -1.16
C LYS A 13 -14.32 9.51 -1.68
N LYS A 14 -13.47 10.53 -1.64
CA LYS A 14 -12.07 10.46 -2.02
C LYS A 14 -11.20 10.46 -0.78
N TYR A 15 -10.06 9.80 -0.89
CA TYR A 15 -9.12 9.62 0.21
C TYR A 15 -7.69 9.66 -0.32
N ILE A 16 -6.75 10.11 0.50
CA ILE A 16 -5.31 9.90 0.25
C ILE A 16 -4.82 8.75 1.11
N LEU A 17 -3.70 8.17 0.70
CA LEU A 17 -3.00 7.16 1.48
C LEU A 17 -1.78 7.78 2.16
N ARG A 18 -1.67 7.58 3.48
CA ARG A 18 -0.61 8.14 4.32
C ARG A 18 0.08 7.05 5.14
N ILE A 19 1.37 7.21 5.36
CA ILE A 19 2.17 6.32 6.18
C ILE A 19 2.05 6.70 7.66
N VAL A 20 1.79 5.70 8.48
CA VAL A 20 1.91 5.77 9.93
C VAL A 20 3.12 4.93 10.32
N SER A 21 4.09 5.54 11.00
CA SER A 21 5.32 4.87 11.43
C SER A 21 5.85 5.52 12.69
N ASP A 22 6.53 4.74 13.53
CA ASP A 22 7.33 5.26 14.64
C ASP A 22 8.67 5.84 14.16
N GLU A 23 9.06 5.54 12.91
CA GLU A 23 10.21 6.13 12.24
C GLU A 23 9.87 7.56 11.80
N GLY A 24 10.41 8.55 12.51
CA GLY A 24 10.05 9.95 12.35
C GLY A 24 10.25 10.51 10.93
N SER A 25 11.20 9.94 10.17
CA SER A 25 11.46 10.34 8.78
C SER A 25 10.35 9.91 7.80
N LEU A 26 9.54 8.91 8.17
CA LEU A 26 8.46 8.36 7.34
C LEU A 26 7.06 8.69 7.89
N SER A 27 6.96 9.11 9.16
CA SER A 27 5.68 9.41 9.78
C SER A 27 4.93 10.51 9.03
N ASN A 28 3.66 10.24 8.74
CA ASN A 28 2.75 11.10 7.97
C ASN A 28 3.16 11.33 6.50
N ALA A 29 4.10 10.55 5.95
CA ALA A 29 4.45 10.64 4.55
C ALA A 29 3.26 10.22 3.67
N THR A 30 2.94 11.02 2.65
CA THR A 30 1.88 10.70 1.69
C THR A 30 2.41 9.80 0.59
N LEU A 31 1.56 8.92 0.06
CA LEU A 31 1.89 8.07 -1.07
C LEU A 31 1.63 8.78 -2.40
N PHE A 32 2.53 8.54 -3.35
CA PHE A 32 2.51 9.08 -4.70
C PHE A 32 2.57 7.93 -5.70
N LEU A 33 2.12 8.19 -6.93
CA LEU A 33 2.21 7.22 -8.01
C LEU A 33 3.57 7.36 -8.72
N GLY A 34 4.38 6.31 -8.65
CA GLY A 34 5.63 6.20 -9.39
C GLY A 34 5.41 6.01 -10.89
N SER A 35 6.45 6.25 -11.69
CA SER A 35 6.40 6.10 -13.15
C SER A 35 6.14 4.67 -13.62
N ASP A 36 6.50 3.69 -12.80
CA ASP A 36 6.20 2.27 -13.03
C ASP A 36 4.82 1.87 -12.49
N GLY A 37 4.04 2.79 -11.89
CA GLY A 37 2.77 2.49 -11.24
C GLY A 37 2.91 1.96 -9.81
N SER A 38 4.11 1.85 -9.25
CA SER A 38 4.30 1.51 -7.84
C SER A 38 3.91 2.70 -6.95
N LEU A 39 3.35 2.41 -5.77
CA LEU A 39 3.08 3.45 -4.78
C LEU A 39 4.36 3.71 -4.00
N VAL A 40 4.81 4.96 -4.09
CA VAL A 40 6.07 5.41 -3.51
C VAL A 40 5.84 6.47 -2.46
N LEU A 41 6.67 6.46 -1.43
CA LEU A 41 6.73 7.49 -0.42
C LEU A 41 8.02 8.30 -0.62
N LYS A 42 7.86 9.62 -0.73
CA LYS A 42 8.94 10.58 -0.95
C LYS A 42 9.14 11.35 0.35
N THR A 43 10.37 11.45 0.84
CA THR A 43 10.70 12.23 2.04
C THR A 43 10.45 13.72 1.79
N ALA A 44 10.29 14.48 2.88
CA ALA A 44 10.04 15.92 2.82
C ALA A 44 11.08 16.63 1.93
N GLY A 45 10.62 17.28 0.85
CA GLY A 45 11.44 17.97 -0.14
C GLY A 45 11.52 17.29 -1.51
N ALA A 46 11.40 15.95 -1.59
CA ALA A 46 11.52 15.21 -2.86
C ALA A 46 10.20 15.11 -3.66
N GLY A 47 9.05 15.33 -3.01
CA GLY A 47 7.72 15.29 -3.64
C GLY A 47 7.07 16.66 -3.87
N ALA A 48 7.85 17.75 -3.84
CA ALA A 48 7.32 19.10 -3.93
C ALA A 48 6.67 19.35 -5.31
N GLY A 49 5.33 19.46 -5.34
CA GLY A 49 4.55 19.81 -6.53
C GLY A 49 3.83 18.64 -7.23
N GLU A 50 4.03 17.40 -6.78
CA GLU A 50 3.28 16.25 -7.30
C GLU A 50 1.97 16.04 -6.53
N PRO A 51 0.85 15.73 -7.21
CA PRO A 51 -0.39 15.39 -6.53
C PRO A 51 -0.25 14.01 -5.86
N PRO A 52 -0.72 13.84 -4.61
CA PRO A 52 -0.74 12.55 -3.94
C PRO A 52 -1.65 11.57 -4.68
N VAL A 53 -1.45 10.27 -4.44
CA VAL A 53 -2.39 9.27 -4.92
C VAL A 53 -3.72 9.46 -4.20
N VAL A 54 -4.78 9.69 -4.97
CA VAL A 54 -6.14 9.77 -4.47
C VAL A 54 -6.85 8.47 -4.82
N VAL A 55 -7.56 7.90 -3.86
CA VAL A 55 -8.27 6.64 -4.00
C VAL A 55 -9.73 6.79 -3.59
N LYS A 56 -10.56 5.88 -4.09
CA LYS A 56 -11.98 5.78 -3.75
C LYS A 56 -12.40 4.31 -3.71
N SER A 57 -13.55 4.06 -3.10
CA SER A 57 -14.17 2.73 -3.19
C SER A 57 -14.37 2.37 -4.67
N GLY A 58 -13.97 1.15 -5.04
CA GLY A 58 -14.25 0.60 -6.35
C GLY A 58 -15.73 0.21 -6.49
N ARG A 59 -16.08 -0.36 -7.65
CA ARG A 59 -17.43 -0.88 -7.93
C ARG A 59 -17.81 -2.04 -7.01
N ASN A 60 -16.82 -2.80 -6.54
CA ASN A 60 -16.96 -3.81 -5.49
C ASN A 60 -16.46 -3.18 -4.18
N PRO A 61 -17.17 -3.32 -3.04
CA PRO A 61 -16.70 -2.82 -1.75
C PRO A 61 -15.30 -3.28 -1.33
N SER A 62 -14.86 -4.44 -1.83
CA SER A 62 -13.53 -5.00 -1.55
C SER A 62 -12.46 -4.60 -2.58
N THR A 63 -12.79 -3.73 -3.54
CA THR A 63 -11.82 -3.15 -4.48
C THR A 63 -11.59 -1.67 -4.19
N ILE A 64 -10.37 -1.19 -4.43
CA ILE A 64 -10.03 0.23 -4.33
C ILE A 64 -9.63 0.72 -5.72
N ALA A 65 -10.23 1.82 -6.16
CA ALA A 65 -9.91 2.47 -7.42
C ALA A 65 -9.03 3.70 -7.16
N ILE A 66 -8.07 3.94 -8.06
CA ILE A 66 -7.34 5.21 -8.13
C ILE A 66 -8.29 6.24 -8.76
N ASP A 67 -8.38 7.41 -8.13
CA ASP A 67 -9.13 8.53 -8.68
C ASP A 67 -8.31 9.20 -9.78
N GLY A 68 -8.56 8.79 -11.02
CA GLY A 68 -7.87 9.28 -12.19
C GLY A 68 -8.58 8.90 -13.49
N PRO A 69 -8.11 9.42 -14.64
CA PRO A 69 -8.77 9.23 -15.93
C PRO A 69 -8.68 7.78 -16.47
N ALA A 70 -7.72 6.99 -15.98
CA ALA A 70 -7.41 5.66 -16.52
C ALA A 70 -8.19 4.50 -15.85
N GLU A 71 -9.10 4.77 -14.89
CA GLU A 71 -9.81 3.75 -14.09
C GLU A 71 -8.88 2.63 -13.56
N GLU A 72 -7.79 3.00 -12.89
CA GLU A 72 -6.84 2.03 -12.32
C GLU A 72 -7.36 1.46 -10.99
N ALA A 73 -7.00 0.21 -10.70
CA ALA A 73 -7.22 -0.41 -9.40
C ALA A 73 -5.94 -0.38 -8.56
N LEU A 74 -6.10 -0.25 -7.25
CA LEU A 74 -5.04 -0.53 -6.29
C LEU A 74 -4.85 -2.05 -6.20
N ILE A 75 -3.63 -2.51 -6.40
CA ILE A 75 -3.28 -3.93 -6.43
C ILE A 75 -2.09 -4.24 -5.54
N LEU A 76 -2.03 -5.48 -5.07
CA LEU A 76 -0.83 -6.14 -4.61
C LEU A 76 -0.28 -7.00 -5.76
N GLN A 77 0.99 -6.77 -6.12
CA GLN A 77 1.67 -7.54 -7.16
C GLN A 77 2.96 -8.17 -6.66
N GLY A 78 3.07 -9.48 -6.81
CA GLY A 78 4.24 -10.26 -6.42
C GLY A 78 4.52 -11.45 -7.34
N PRO A 79 5.66 -12.13 -7.18
CA PRO A 79 5.90 -13.44 -7.79
C PRO A 79 4.91 -14.48 -7.21
N PRO A 80 4.60 -15.60 -7.88
CA PRO A 80 3.68 -16.59 -7.35
C PRO A 80 4.36 -17.34 -6.22
N GLY A 81 3.63 -17.55 -5.13
CA GLY A 81 4.11 -18.35 -4.00
C GLY A 81 5.21 -17.69 -3.17
N LYS A 82 5.66 -16.49 -3.53
CA LYS A 82 6.55 -15.67 -2.69
C LYS A 82 5.73 -14.65 -1.90
N GLY A 83 6.14 -14.40 -0.65
CA GLY A 83 5.40 -13.56 0.28
C GLY A 83 5.44 -12.07 -0.07
N GLU A 84 6.43 -11.63 -0.85
CA GLU A 84 6.63 -10.22 -1.20
C GLU A 84 5.67 -9.68 -2.27
N HIS A 85 4.78 -8.77 -1.89
CA HIS A 85 3.90 -8.08 -2.83
C HIS A 85 4.06 -6.57 -2.75
N ARG A 86 4.26 -5.92 -3.89
CA ARG A 86 4.30 -4.46 -4.00
C ARG A 86 2.90 -3.87 -4.09
N LEU A 87 2.69 -2.75 -3.41
CA LEU A 87 1.50 -1.93 -3.58
C LEU A 87 1.62 -1.10 -4.87
N ARG A 88 0.70 -1.27 -5.81
CA ARG A 88 0.74 -0.62 -7.14
C ARG A 88 -0.64 -0.16 -7.59
N ALA A 89 -0.68 0.75 -8.55
CA ALA A 89 -1.84 1.02 -9.37
C ALA A 89 -1.73 0.26 -10.70
N SER A 90 -2.83 -0.30 -11.18
CA SER A 90 -2.85 -0.89 -12.52
C SER A 90 -4.26 -0.93 -13.10
N THR A 91 -4.36 -0.74 -14.42
CA THR A 91 -5.54 -1.11 -15.21
C THR A 91 -5.64 -2.63 -15.43
N ARG A 92 -4.53 -3.36 -15.24
CA ARG A 92 -4.46 -4.82 -15.42
C ARG A 92 -4.57 -5.52 -14.08
N VAL A 93 -5.77 -6.04 -13.82
CA VAL A 93 -6.08 -6.81 -12.60
C VAL A 93 -6.00 -8.32 -12.80
N THR A 94 -5.75 -8.76 -14.02
CA THR A 94 -5.51 -10.17 -14.35
C THR A 94 -4.00 -10.45 -14.36
N PRO A 95 -3.53 -11.55 -13.73
CA PRO A 95 -2.14 -11.98 -13.82
C PRO A 95 -1.62 -11.97 -15.27
N PHE A 96 -0.43 -11.41 -15.49
CA PHE A 96 0.24 -11.46 -16.79
C PHE A 96 1.39 -12.48 -16.75
N GLY A 97 1.31 -13.50 -17.61
CA GLY A 97 2.32 -14.56 -17.72
C GLY A 97 2.25 -15.64 -16.63
N VAL A 98 3.05 -16.70 -16.81
CA VAL A 98 3.31 -17.72 -15.79
C VAL A 98 4.31 -17.11 -14.81
N GLY A 99 3.92 -16.80 -13.58
CA GLY A 99 4.87 -16.19 -12.65
C GLY A 99 4.47 -14.89 -11.96
N SER A 100 3.20 -14.49 -11.91
CA SER A 100 2.82 -13.32 -11.11
C SER A 100 1.47 -13.50 -10.43
N ALA A 101 1.38 -13.10 -9.16
CA ALA A 101 0.13 -12.96 -8.43
C ALA A 101 -0.29 -11.48 -8.48
N ILE A 102 -1.54 -11.23 -8.89
CA ILE A 102 -2.19 -9.93 -8.79
C ILE A 102 -3.41 -10.08 -7.90
N CYS A 103 -3.48 -9.24 -6.89
CA CYS A 103 -4.42 -9.29 -5.79
C CYS A 103 -5.09 -7.90 -5.67
N HIS A 104 -6.42 -7.81 -5.80
CA HIS A 104 -7.07 -6.51 -6.04
C HIS A 104 -8.48 -6.33 -5.45
N ASP A 105 -9.10 -7.42 -4.98
CA ASP A 105 -10.52 -7.52 -4.66
C ASP A 105 -10.79 -8.03 -3.24
N ALA A 106 -9.80 -7.89 -2.37
CA ALA A 106 -9.90 -8.24 -0.96
C ALA A 106 -9.35 -7.14 -0.04
N TRP A 107 -9.46 -5.88 -0.48
CA TRP A 107 -9.11 -4.74 0.35
C TRP A 107 -10.08 -4.60 1.51
N GLU A 108 -9.52 -4.23 2.67
CA GLU A 108 -10.27 -3.92 3.87
C GLU A 108 -9.76 -2.61 4.44
N VAL A 109 -10.68 -1.79 4.94
CA VAL A 109 -10.33 -0.63 5.75
C VAL A 109 -10.84 -0.90 7.17
N ALA A 110 -9.95 -0.85 8.15
CA ALA A 110 -10.25 -1.21 9.53
C ALA A 110 -9.80 -0.10 10.47
N ARG A 111 -10.49 0.06 11.59
CA ARG A 111 -10.01 0.99 12.62
C ARG A 111 -8.77 0.45 13.32
N ASP A 112 -7.85 1.33 13.64
CA ASP A 112 -6.73 1.00 14.53
C ASP A 112 -7.22 0.68 15.96
N ALA A 113 -6.33 0.20 16.83
CA ALA A 113 -6.68 -0.17 18.20
C ALA A 113 -7.27 1.00 19.02
N SER A 114 -6.90 2.23 18.71
CA SER A 114 -7.44 3.43 19.36
C SER A 114 -8.80 3.88 18.80
N GLY A 115 -9.22 3.32 17.66
CA GLY A 115 -10.43 3.70 16.95
C GLY A 115 -10.33 5.01 16.16
N GLN A 116 -9.19 5.71 16.22
CA GLN A 116 -8.99 7.04 15.65
C GLN A 116 -8.62 7.02 14.16
N ARG A 117 -7.88 6.01 13.72
CA ARG A 117 -7.33 5.93 12.36
C ARG A 117 -8.05 4.86 11.56
N LEU A 118 -8.21 5.10 10.27
CA LEU A 118 -8.67 4.11 9.30
C LEU A 118 -7.45 3.55 8.58
N LEU A 119 -7.18 2.26 8.75
CA LEU A 119 -6.00 1.59 8.22
C LEU A 119 -6.40 0.67 7.06
N LEU A 120 -5.66 0.76 5.97
CA LEU A 120 -5.77 -0.12 4.81
C LEU A 120 -5.12 -1.47 5.12
N ARG A 121 -5.84 -2.55 4.82
CA ARG A 121 -5.40 -3.94 4.98
C ARG A 121 -5.79 -4.75 3.74
N TYR A 122 -5.09 -5.86 3.51
CA TYR A 122 -5.46 -6.82 2.49
C TYR A 122 -5.88 -8.13 3.16
N ARG A 123 -7.15 -8.50 3.02
CA ARG A 123 -7.74 -9.67 3.66
C ARG A 123 -7.52 -10.90 2.79
N ASN A 124 -6.49 -11.68 3.08
CA ASN A 124 -6.32 -12.98 2.45
C ASN A 124 -5.73 -13.99 3.43
N GLU A 125 -6.48 -15.05 3.73
CA GLU A 125 -6.07 -16.11 4.66
C GLU A 125 -4.81 -16.84 4.18
N ASN A 126 -4.53 -16.84 2.87
CA ASN A 126 -3.32 -17.42 2.29
C ASN A 126 -2.09 -16.52 2.44
N PHE A 127 -2.25 -15.31 2.98
CA PHE A 127 -1.18 -14.31 3.07
C PHE A 127 -0.51 -14.26 4.46
N GLY A 128 -0.94 -15.08 5.43
CA GLY A 128 -0.26 -15.16 6.74
C GLY A 128 -0.25 -13.85 7.53
N ASP A 129 0.70 -13.71 8.46
CA ASP A 129 0.87 -12.54 9.35
C ASP A 129 1.65 -11.38 8.67
N ARG A 130 1.42 -11.19 7.36
CA ARG A 130 2.05 -10.11 6.58
C ARG A 130 1.61 -8.74 7.10
N SER A 131 2.55 -7.80 7.02
CA SER A 131 2.36 -6.41 7.43
C SER A 131 2.85 -5.48 6.33
N TRP A 132 2.49 -4.20 6.42
CA TRP A 132 3.08 -3.20 5.54
C TRP A 132 4.52 -2.92 5.97
N VAL A 133 5.41 -2.86 4.99
CA VAL A 133 6.78 -2.38 5.18
C VAL A 133 7.08 -1.31 4.14
N ALA A 134 7.77 -0.26 4.57
CA ALA A 134 8.40 0.70 3.70
C ALA A 134 9.84 0.24 3.45
N VAL A 135 10.21 0.12 2.18
CA VAL A 135 11.54 -0.33 1.75
C VAL A 135 12.29 0.85 1.17
N PRO A 136 13.51 1.15 1.64
CA PRO A 136 14.29 2.26 1.14
C PRO A 136 14.68 2.03 -0.33
N PRO A 137 14.97 3.11 -1.06
CA PRO A 137 15.61 3.01 -2.39
C PRO A 137 16.89 2.18 -2.28
N ARG A 138 17.12 1.28 -3.24
CA ARG A 138 18.32 0.44 -3.25
C ARG A 138 19.49 1.17 -3.88
N GLU A 139 19.20 2.03 -4.86
CA GLU A 139 20.19 2.82 -5.56
C GLU A 139 19.88 4.32 -5.46
N PRO A 140 20.90 5.20 -5.48
CA PRO A 140 20.69 6.65 -5.52
C PRO A 140 19.86 7.11 -6.73
N GLU A 141 19.87 6.33 -7.81
CA GLU A 141 19.14 6.58 -9.06
C GLU A 141 17.62 6.36 -8.92
N ASP A 142 17.16 5.67 -7.85
CA ASP A 142 15.74 5.48 -7.53
C ASP A 142 15.06 6.78 -7.02
N GLY A 143 15.72 7.92 -7.16
CA GLY A 143 15.18 9.24 -6.82
C GLY A 143 14.90 9.42 -5.33
N GLY A 144 15.52 8.60 -4.47
CA GLY A 144 15.29 8.64 -3.02
C GLY A 144 13.91 8.12 -2.59
N ALA A 145 13.13 7.54 -3.50
CA ALA A 145 11.76 7.15 -3.25
C ALA A 145 11.69 5.75 -2.62
N TRP A 146 11.02 5.67 -1.48
CA TRP A 146 10.75 4.42 -0.80
C TRP A 146 9.53 3.73 -1.42
N THR A 147 9.47 2.41 -1.36
CA THR A 147 8.36 1.62 -1.89
C THR A 147 7.61 0.92 -0.78
N VAL A 148 6.29 0.76 -0.93
CA VAL A 148 5.45 0.04 0.04
C VAL A 148 5.24 -1.41 -0.39
N TRP A 149 5.52 -2.33 0.52
CA TRP A 149 5.36 -3.77 0.32
C TRP A 149 4.47 -4.37 1.39
N TRP A 150 3.71 -5.38 0.99
CA TRP A 150 3.04 -6.32 1.88
C TRP A 150 3.96 -7.53 2.05
N TYR A 151 4.55 -7.67 3.23
CA TYR A 151 5.65 -8.60 3.48
C TYR A 151 5.59 -9.16 4.90
N GLU A 152 6.05 -10.40 5.07
CA GLU A 152 6.17 -11.03 6.38
C GLU A 152 7.65 -11.08 6.74
N PRO A 153 8.13 -10.23 7.66
CA PRO A 153 9.51 -10.25 8.08
C PRO A 153 9.76 -11.46 8.98
N LEU A 154 10.53 -12.42 8.47
CA LEU A 154 10.94 -13.65 9.15
C LEU A 154 12.48 -13.70 9.26
N PRO A 155 13.04 -14.40 10.26
CA PRO A 155 14.50 -14.45 10.45
C PRO A 155 15.29 -14.92 9.21
N PHE A 156 14.68 -15.77 8.36
CA PHE A 156 15.34 -16.32 7.18
C PHE A 156 15.23 -15.44 5.93
N ASN A 157 14.35 -14.44 5.92
CA ASN A 157 14.13 -13.55 4.77
C ASN A 157 14.47 -12.08 5.09
N VAL A 158 14.97 -11.81 6.31
CA VAL A 158 15.35 -10.46 6.79
C VAL A 158 16.36 -9.75 5.88
N GLN A 159 17.16 -10.50 5.11
CA GLN A 159 18.14 -9.94 4.17
C GLN A 159 17.54 -9.57 2.80
N ASP A 160 16.29 -9.94 2.50
CA ASP A 160 15.68 -9.68 1.20
C ASP A 160 15.35 -8.18 1.00
N LEU A 161 15.08 -7.47 2.09
CA LEU A 161 14.68 -6.05 2.09
C LEU A 161 15.53 -5.23 3.07
N PRO A 162 16.86 -5.10 2.88
CA PRO A 162 17.73 -4.42 3.85
C PRO A 162 17.23 -2.99 4.16
N GLY A 163 17.14 -2.65 5.45
CA GLY A 163 16.70 -1.33 5.91
C GLY A 163 15.19 -1.09 5.84
N TYR A 164 14.37 -2.13 5.63
CA TYR A 164 12.92 -1.99 5.70
C TYR A 164 12.45 -1.48 7.08
N VAL A 165 11.34 -0.76 7.07
CA VAL A 165 10.67 -0.25 8.27
C VAL A 165 9.24 -0.76 8.27
N GLY A 166 8.79 -1.34 9.38
CA GLY A 166 7.37 -1.69 9.56
C GLY A 166 6.52 -0.43 9.61
N VAL A 167 5.44 -0.40 8.84
CA VAL A 167 4.54 0.76 8.75
C VAL A 167 3.09 0.33 8.79
N ASP A 168 2.19 1.29 8.92
CA ASP A 168 0.79 1.16 8.58
C ASP A 168 0.45 2.13 7.45
N VAL A 169 -0.55 1.76 6.64
CA VAL A 169 -1.10 2.63 5.61
C VAL A 169 -2.46 3.13 6.08
N GLU A 170 -2.57 4.41 6.34
CA GLU A 170 -3.79 5.10 6.74
C GLU A 170 -4.54 5.65 5.52
N VAL A 171 -5.86 5.55 5.55
CA VAL A 171 -6.79 6.10 4.57
C VAL A 171 -7.39 7.39 5.14
N VAL A 172 -7.04 8.53 4.57
CA VAL A 172 -7.42 9.86 5.08
C VAL A 172 -8.41 10.52 4.10
N PRO A 173 -9.62 10.92 4.53
CA PRO A 173 -10.57 11.64 3.67
C PRO A 173 -9.98 12.96 3.14
N VAL A 174 -10.29 13.30 1.88
CA VAL A 174 -9.98 14.61 1.29
C VAL A 174 -11.20 15.48 1.07
#